data_AF-A0A243R9C3-F1
#
_entry.id   AF-A0A243R9C3-F1
#
_cell.length_a   1.000
_cell.length_b   1.000
_cell.length_c   1.000
_cell.angle_alpha   90.00
_cell.angle_beta   90.00
_cell.angle_gamma   90.00
#
_symmetry.space_group_name_H-M   'P 1'
#
loop_
_entity.id
_entity.type
_entity.pdbx_description
1 polymer ?
#
loop_
_entity_poly.entity_id
_entity_poly.type
_entity_poly.pdbx_seq_one_letter_code
_entity_poly.pdbx_strand_id
1 'polypeptide(L)'
;MIGGFATWRNIPITFDQVDTGSTTVQVANYMRVSPNTSSGPLAPNIEIGLYAEKTGKTTHTYGPRWSELTTSGGRTTAIKAGVNPTKPDKRNHTYMTVRQDSGNQWDVLYDFNKVGSTTKQLKVLGGNTNRIDVGLEVMGPKYINIPSIANRMQFMTGNKVWQQVATPNVAKSVTLPVCSTTHKPPNCFTTKLTDNSKFTQWTVSKPRRQAAATASPAAATAAPTHSRDAAAAGLSATFNGVDQQALQACLENDPDSCLASVPGLSECVVTVRVCNAAAVPSGGPSEEAAAADISASDIRARAAAAFGVPSDALAVKPPTSPSALKAHPHAADSSSGDAAWTVTSTSSTPGLQRTDRRFDGFTARYSAHTGALLEACWGDLCDAS
;
A
#
# COMPACT_ATOMS: atom_id res chain seq x y z
N MET A 1 -17.90 -13.75 3.36
CA MET A 1 -17.10 -12.75 2.64
C MET A 1 -15.75 -13.35 2.31
N ILE A 2 -15.30 -13.28 1.07
CA ILE A 2 -14.07 -13.96 0.57
C ILE A 2 -13.13 -13.02 -0.20
N GLY A 3 -13.36 -11.71 -0.12
CA GLY A 3 -12.54 -10.72 -0.80
C GLY A 3 -12.82 -9.30 -0.32
N GLY A 4 -11.81 -8.46 -0.38
CA GLY A 4 -11.91 -7.02 -0.19
C GLY A 4 -11.44 -6.29 -1.44
N PHE A 5 -12.09 -5.18 -1.76
CA PHE A 5 -11.73 -4.30 -2.85
C PHE A 5 -11.82 -2.86 -2.35
N ALA A 6 -10.75 -2.12 -2.48
CA ALA A 6 -10.74 -0.70 -2.15
C ALA A 6 -10.11 0.11 -3.27
N THR A 7 -10.63 1.32 -3.43
CA THR A 7 -10.16 2.25 -4.46
C THR A 7 -9.99 3.63 -3.87
N TRP A 8 -8.86 4.26 -4.17
CA TRP A 8 -8.63 5.66 -3.89
C TRP A 8 -7.66 6.27 -4.89
N ARG A 9 -7.64 7.60 -4.91
CA ARG A 9 -6.75 8.38 -5.76
C ARG A 9 -5.38 8.55 -5.11
N ASN A 10 -4.30 8.24 -5.83
CA ASN A 10 -2.93 8.44 -5.38
C ASN A 10 -2.53 9.93 -5.53
N ILE A 11 -3.01 10.73 -4.59
CA ILE A 11 -2.69 12.15 -4.50
C ILE A 11 -1.33 12.38 -3.80
N PRO A 12 -0.60 13.46 -4.14
CA PRO A 12 0.66 13.77 -3.48
C PRO A 12 0.47 14.04 -1.98
N ILE A 13 1.21 13.30 -1.15
CA ILE A 13 1.34 13.55 0.29
C ILE A 13 2.61 14.38 0.49
N THR A 14 2.52 15.49 1.22
CA THR A 14 3.66 16.38 1.41
C THR A 14 4.18 16.33 2.83
N PHE A 15 5.51 16.30 2.95
CA PHE A 15 6.23 16.35 4.21
C PHE A 15 7.03 17.64 4.31
N ASP A 16 7.14 18.19 5.51
CA ASP A 16 8.03 19.33 5.76
C ASP A 16 9.49 18.92 5.55
N GLN A 17 10.34 19.78 4.98
CA GLN A 17 11.77 19.51 4.77
C GLN A 17 12.63 19.79 6.01
N VAL A 18 12.14 19.41 7.18
CA VAL A 18 12.84 19.54 8.47
C VAL A 18 13.34 18.19 8.96
N ASP A 19 14.38 18.19 9.80
CA ASP A 19 14.82 16.97 10.46
C ASP A 19 13.74 16.48 11.44
N THR A 20 13.49 15.18 11.44
CA THR A 20 12.52 14.51 12.31
C THR A 20 13.18 13.82 13.51
N GLY A 21 14.49 14.04 13.72
CA GLY A 21 15.21 13.56 14.90
C GLY A 21 15.09 12.04 15.05
N SER A 22 15.51 11.33 13.99
CA SER A 22 15.40 9.86 13.79
C SER A 22 13.99 9.25 13.90
N THR A 23 12.94 10.05 14.09
CA THR A 23 11.56 9.56 14.09
C THR A 23 11.06 9.38 12.65
N THR A 24 10.57 8.19 12.31
CA THR A 24 9.86 7.98 11.04
C THR A 24 8.48 8.64 11.10
N VAL A 25 8.24 9.51 10.14
CA VAL A 25 6.97 10.17 9.87
C VAL A 25 6.31 9.40 8.73
N GLN A 26 5.06 8.97 8.90
CA GLN A 26 4.42 8.03 7.98
C GLN A 26 2.95 8.37 7.76
N VAL A 27 2.49 8.11 6.55
CA VAL A 27 1.08 8.03 6.18
C VAL A 27 0.84 6.66 5.56
N ALA A 28 -0.20 5.98 6.04
CA ALA A 28 -0.69 4.75 5.44
C ALA A 28 -2.18 4.93 5.11
N ASN A 29 -2.53 4.84 3.83
CA ASN A 29 -3.93 4.72 3.41
C ASN A 29 -4.14 3.29 2.92
N TYR A 30 -4.96 2.52 3.62
CA TYR A 30 -4.96 1.07 3.50
C TYR A 30 -6.36 0.47 3.41
N MET A 31 -6.41 -0.74 2.87
CA MET A 31 -7.44 -1.74 3.12
C MET A 31 -6.82 -2.87 3.94
N ARG A 32 -7.49 -3.28 5.01
CA ARG A 32 -7.10 -4.40 5.86
C ARG A 32 -8.22 -5.41 5.93
N VAL A 33 -7.95 -6.66 5.56
CA VAL A 33 -8.84 -7.80 5.77
C VAL A 33 -8.37 -8.57 6.99
N SER A 34 -9.24 -8.69 7.98
CA SER A 34 -9.00 -9.49 9.18
C SER A 34 -9.94 -10.70 9.17
N PRO A 35 -9.43 -11.92 8.91
CA PRO A 35 -10.18 -13.15 9.08
C PRO A 35 -10.86 -13.21 10.45
N ASN A 36 -12.17 -13.44 10.48
CA ASN A 36 -12.94 -13.43 11.73
C ASN A 36 -12.78 -14.75 12.50
N THR A 37 -11.59 -14.91 13.05
CA THR A 37 -11.18 -15.98 13.97
C THR A 37 -10.55 -15.40 15.25
N SER A 38 -10.59 -14.08 15.42
CA SER A 38 -9.78 -13.33 16.39
C SER A 38 -10.64 -12.42 17.27
N SER A 39 -10.38 -12.44 18.57
CA SER A 39 -11.06 -11.67 19.62
C SER A 39 -10.75 -10.16 19.67
N GLY A 40 -10.18 -9.55 18.61
CA GLY A 40 -9.85 -8.12 18.65
C GLY A 40 -9.30 -7.50 17.36
N PRO A 41 -9.11 -6.16 17.33
CA PRO A 41 -8.67 -5.37 16.17
C PRO A 41 -7.20 -5.58 15.76
N LEU A 42 -6.41 -6.29 16.57
CA LEU A 42 -4.99 -6.61 16.34
C LEU A 42 -4.81 -8.07 15.89
N ALA A 43 -5.81 -8.58 15.20
CA ALA A 43 -5.85 -9.91 14.63
C ALA A 43 -4.78 -10.10 13.55
N PRO A 44 -4.39 -11.36 13.27
CA PRO A 44 -3.83 -11.71 11.98
C PRO A 44 -4.65 -11.08 10.84
N ASN A 45 -3.97 -10.42 9.93
CA ASN A 45 -4.60 -9.61 8.91
C ASN A 45 -3.76 -9.56 7.64
N ILE A 46 -4.41 -9.15 6.56
CA ILE A 46 -3.80 -8.83 5.29
C ILE A 46 -4.06 -7.36 5.05
N GLU A 47 -3.00 -6.57 4.98
CA GLU A 47 -3.09 -5.15 4.71
C GLU A 47 -2.50 -4.85 3.34
N ILE A 48 -3.18 -4.05 2.55
CA ILE A 48 -2.67 -3.54 1.28
C ILE A 48 -3.03 -2.08 1.20
N GLY A 49 -2.08 -1.25 0.80
CA GLY A 49 -2.32 0.18 0.77
C GLY A 49 -1.19 1.00 0.18
N LEU A 50 -1.43 2.30 0.13
CA LEU A 50 -0.44 3.32 -0.21
C LEU A 50 0.28 3.78 1.07
N TYR A 51 1.61 3.82 1.00
CA TYR A 51 2.44 4.29 2.09
C TYR A 51 3.36 5.40 1.62
N ALA A 52 3.38 6.47 2.40
CA ALA A 52 4.30 7.58 2.24
C ALA A 52 5.07 7.76 3.55
N GLU A 53 6.39 7.76 3.48
CA GLU A 53 7.25 7.78 4.66
C GLU A 53 8.37 8.78 4.50
N LYS A 54 8.75 9.40 5.61
CA LYS A 54 9.92 10.26 5.72
C LYS A 54 10.72 9.92 6.96
N THR A 55 12.04 9.85 6.82
CA THR A 55 12.97 9.75 7.95
C THR A 55 14.05 10.81 7.78
N GLY A 56 14.31 11.61 8.82
CA GLY A 56 15.30 12.69 8.75
C GLY A 56 14.87 13.83 7.82
N LYS A 57 15.84 14.51 7.22
CA LYS A 57 15.60 15.75 6.44
C LYS A 57 15.10 15.49 5.01
N THR A 58 15.68 14.52 4.30
CA THR A 58 15.56 14.37 2.83
C THR A 58 14.95 13.04 2.40
N THR A 59 15.11 11.98 3.18
CA THR A 59 14.68 10.64 2.78
C THR A 59 13.16 10.53 2.82
N HIS A 60 12.55 10.36 1.66
CA HIS A 60 11.11 10.17 1.52
C HIS A 60 10.82 9.06 0.51
N THR A 61 9.80 8.27 0.79
CA THR A 61 9.40 7.15 -0.06
C THR A 61 7.89 7.16 -0.22
N TYR A 62 7.42 6.75 -1.39
CA TYR A 62 6.02 6.72 -1.75
C TYR A 62 5.76 5.47 -2.57
N GLY A 63 4.71 4.74 -2.23
CA GLY A 63 4.23 3.66 -3.07
C GLY A 63 3.37 2.64 -2.33
N PRO A 64 2.72 1.76 -3.09
CA PRO A 64 1.92 0.70 -2.54
C PRO A 64 2.80 -0.39 -1.93
N ARG A 65 2.32 -1.01 -0.85
CA ARG A 65 2.84 -2.26 -0.32
C ARG A 65 1.68 -3.10 0.20
N TRP A 66 1.94 -4.37 0.37
CA TRP A 66 1.07 -5.25 1.11
C TRP A 66 1.81 -5.93 2.27
N SER A 67 1.06 -6.37 3.26
CA SER A 67 1.56 -7.03 4.46
C SER A 67 0.67 -8.20 4.84
N GLU A 68 1.31 -9.28 5.27
CA GLU A 68 0.70 -10.40 5.97
C GLU A 68 1.12 -10.30 7.44
N LEU A 69 0.16 -10.23 8.36
CA LEU A 69 0.40 -10.40 9.80
C LEU A 69 -0.24 -11.70 10.28
N THR A 70 0.51 -12.46 11.09
CA THR A 70 0.04 -13.66 11.78
C THR A 70 0.20 -13.50 13.30
N THR A 71 -0.05 -14.56 14.07
CA THR A 71 0.22 -14.56 15.51
C THR A 71 1.69 -14.63 15.86
N SER A 72 2.54 -15.14 14.96
CA SER A 72 3.96 -15.38 15.24
C SER A 72 4.93 -14.56 14.39
N GLY A 73 4.41 -13.68 13.53
CA GLY A 73 5.26 -12.79 12.75
C GLY A 73 4.49 -12.03 11.69
N GLY A 74 5.23 -11.41 10.79
CA GLY A 74 4.65 -10.78 9.61
C GLY A 74 5.65 -10.64 8.47
N ARG A 75 5.12 -10.35 7.28
CA ARG A 75 5.87 -10.08 6.06
C ARG A 75 5.26 -8.89 5.36
N THR A 76 6.08 -8.04 4.75
CA THR A 76 5.63 -6.99 3.85
C THR A 76 6.41 -7.02 2.55
N THR A 77 5.76 -6.65 1.45
CA THR A 77 6.37 -6.55 0.14
C THR A 77 5.89 -5.26 -0.53
N ALA A 78 6.82 -4.47 -1.04
CA ALA A 78 6.51 -3.34 -1.89
C ALA A 78 5.91 -3.81 -3.21
N ILE A 79 4.92 -3.06 -3.70
CA ILE A 79 4.30 -3.33 -4.99
C ILE A 79 4.96 -2.38 -6.00
N LYS A 80 5.77 -2.94 -6.90
CA LYS A 80 6.44 -2.21 -7.99
C LYS A 80 5.79 -2.43 -9.36
N ALA A 81 4.87 -3.38 -9.46
CA ALA A 81 4.02 -3.57 -10.62
C ALA A 81 2.87 -2.56 -10.59
N GLY A 82 2.30 -2.24 -11.75
CA GLY A 82 1.23 -1.26 -11.88
C GLY A 82 1.65 0.00 -12.65
N VAL A 83 0.71 0.91 -12.81
CA VAL A 83 0.99 2.21 -13.46
C VAL A 83 1.57 3.16 -12.42
N ASN A 84 2.80 3.64 -12.64
CA ASN A 84 3.47 4.61 -11.76
C ASN A 84 3.36 4.31 -10.24
N PRO A 85 3.55 3.06 -9.78
CA PRO A 85 3.18 2.68 -8.42
C PRO A 85 3.94 3.48 -7.36
N THR A 86 5.19 3.86 -7.63
CA THR A 86 6.03 4.61 -6.70
C THR A 86 5.91 6.13 -6.80
N LYS A 87 5.00 6.66 -7.64
CA LYS A 87 4.83 8.09 -7.88
C LYS A 87 3.37 8.50 -7.64
N PRO A 88 3.11 9.69 -7.04
CA PRO A 88 1.75 10.21 -6.96
C PRO A 88 1.31 10.69 -8.35
N ASP A 89 0.45 9.92 -9.01
CA ASP A 89 0.02 10.16 -10.39
C ASP A 89 -1.39 10.75 -10.51
N LYS A 90 -2.06 10.95 -9.36
CA LYS A 90 -3.44 11.46 -9.24
C LYS A 90 -4.49 10.55 -9.93
N ARG A 91 -4.17 9.29 -10.22
CA ARG A 91 -5.10 8.28 -10.73
C ARG A 91 -5.72 7.49 -9.59
N ASN A 92 -6.86 6.87 -9.85
CA ASN A 92 -7.41 5.89 -8.94
C ASN A 92 -6.64 4.58 -9.12
N HIS A 93 -6.24 3.98 -8.00
CA HIS A 93 -5.68 2.64 -7.98
C HIS A 93 -6.60 1.71 -7.22
N THR A 94 -6.55 0.44 -7.57
CA THR A 94 -7.36 -0.61 -6.94
C THR A 94 -6.49 -1.53 -6.12
N TYR A 95 -6.97 -1.85 -4.92
CA TYR A 95 -6.28 -2.66 -3.92
C TYR A 95 -7.21 -3.78 -3.53
N MET A 96 -6.83 -5.02 -3.82
CA MET A 96 -7.71 -6.16 -3.68
C MET A 96 -7.05 -7.30 -2.93
N THR A 97 -7.87 -8.03 -2.19
CA THR A 97 -7.53 -9.35 -1.67
C THR A 97 -8.65 -10.30 -2.02
N VAL A 98 -8.30 -11.49 -2.50
CA VAL A 98 -9.27 -12.53 -2.88
C VAL A 98 -8.81 -13.85 -2.29
N ARG A 99 -9.69 -14.55 -1.57
CA ARG A 99 -9.39 -15.87 -1.03
C ARG A 99 -9.19 -16.86 -2.18
N GLN A 100 -8.14 -17.68 -2.11
CA GLN A 100 -7.95 -18.77 -3.06
C GLN A 100 -9.05 -19.84 -2.91
N ASP A 101 -9.32 -20.56 -4.00
CA ASP A 101 -10.37 -21.59 -4.03
C ASP A 101 -10.08 -22.78 -3.10
N SER A 102 -8.80 -23.06 -2.85
CA SER A 102 -8.36 -24.09 -1.90
C SER A 102 -7.43 -23.52 -0.84
N GLY A 103 -7.51 -24.06 0.37
CA GLY A 103 -6.63 -23.68 1.49
C GLY A 103 -7.05 -22.40 2.22
N ASN A 104 -6.05 -21.75 2.81
CA ASN A 104 -6.22 -20.59 3.70
C ASN A 104 -5.56 -19.32 3.15
N GLN A 105 -4.99 -19.41 1.95
CA GLN A 105 -4.23 -18.33 1.37
C GLN A 105 -5.14 -17.35 0.62
N TRP A 106 -4.65 -16.13 0.50
CA TRP A 106 -5.29 -15.03 -0.17
C TRP A 106 -4.34 -14.50 -1.23
N ASP A 107 -4.87 -14.28 -2.42
CA ASP A 107 -4.20 -13.55 -3.47
C ASP A 107 -4.38 -12.06 -3.24
N VAL A 108 -3.28 -11.33 -3.45
CA VAL A 108 -3.22 -9.88 -3.34
C VAL A 108 -3.11 -9.33 -4.75
N LEU A 109 -4.02 -8.43 -5.11
CA LEU A 109 -4.04 -7.80 -6.42
C LEU A 109 -3.93 -6.28 -6.27
N TYR A 110 -3.21 -5.68 -7.21
CA TYR A 110 -3.07 -4.24 -7.36
C TYR A 110 -3.33 -3.88 -8.81
N ASP A 111 -4.18 -2.89 -9.05
CA ASP A 111 -4.64 -2.50 -10.39
C ASP A 111 -5.13 -3.71 -11.20
N PHE A 112 -5.88 -4.60 -10.54
CA PHE A 112 -6.43 -5.85 -11.06
C PHE A 112 -5.41 -6.93 -11.46
N ASN A 113 -4.12 -6.75 -11.17
CA ASN A 113 -3.08 -7.76 -11.43
C ASN A 113 -2.60 -8.39 -10.13
N LYS A 114 -2.32 -9.70 -10.14
CA LYS A 114 -1.73 -10.40 -8.98
C LYS A 114 -0.33 -9.87 -8.67
N VAL A 115 -0.12 -9.46 -7.42
CA VAL A 115 1.17 -8.95 -6.93
C VAL A 115 1.72 -9.78 -5.75
N GLY A 116 0.97 -10.77 -5.29
CA GLY A 116 1.44 -11.70 -4.26
C GLY A 116 0.35 -12.65 -3.79
N SER A 117 0.76 -13.55 -2.90
CA SER A 117 -0.11 -14.43 -2.15
C SER A 117 0.39 -14.54 -0.73
N THR A 118 -0.53 -14.61 0.23
CA THR A 118 -0.18 -14.88 1.62
C THR A 118 0.36 -16.30 1.80
N THR A 119 1.18 -16.53 2.80
CA THR A 119 1.87 -17.82 3.01
C THR A 119 1.35 -18.59 4.22
N LYS A 120 1.08 -17.93 5.35
CA LYS A 120 0.77 -18.53 6.66
C LYS A 120 -0.52 -17.95 7.27
N GLN A 121 -1.50 -17.61 6.45
CA GLN A 121 -2.77 -17.05 6.93
C GLN A 121 -3.62 -18.05 7.72
N LEU A 122 -4.43 -17.49 8.64
CA LEU A 122 -5.34 -18.26 9.46
C LEU A 122 -6.41 -18.97 8.62
N LYS A 123 -6.83 -20.15 9.09
CA LYS A 123 -7.97 -20.87 8.52
C LYS A 123 -9.25 -20.07 8.70
N VAL A 124 -9.80 -19.57 7.58
CA VAL A 124 -11.11 -18.92 7.56
C VAL A 124 -12.18 -20.02 7.58
N LEU A 125 -12.89 -20.15 8.70
CA LEU A 125 -14.04 -21.03 8.81
C LEU A 125 -15.21 -20.47 8.00
N GLY A 126 -15.86 -21.31 7.19
CA GLY A 126 -17.08 -20.93 6.48
C GLY A 126 -18.17 -20.52 7.45
N GLY A 127 -18.93 -19.47 7.13
CA GLY A 127 -20.01 -18.94 7.98
C GLY A 127 -19.65 -17.70 8.79
N ASN A 128 -18.36 -17.43 9.05
CA ASN A 128 -17.95 -16.21 9.77
C ASN A 128 -17.75 -15.01 8.80
N THR A 129 -18.22 -13.84 9.21
CA THR A 129 -18.01 -12.58 8.48
C THR A 129 -16.64 -12.00 8.80
N ASN A 130 -15.73 -12.00 7.83
CA ASN A 130 -14.47 -11.25 7.95
C ASN A 130 -14.74 -9.77 8.18
N ARG A 131 -13.82 -9.10 8.87
CA ARG A 131 -13.81 -7.64 9.02
C ARG A 131 -12.94 -7.05 7.92
N ILE A 132 -13.42 -5.97 7.28
CA ILE A 132 -12.58 -5.13 6.42
C ILE A 132 -12.55 -3.72 6.98
N ASP A 133 -11.34 -3.21 7.18
CA ASP A 133 -11.10 -1.81 7.50
C ASP A 133 -10.55 -1.10 6.26
N VAL A 134 -11.03 0.10 5.96
CA VAL A 134 -10.32 1.04 5.09
C VAL A 134 -10.14 2.32 5.87
N GLY A 135 -8.91 2.84 5.87
CA GLY A 135 -8.58 3.96 6.72
C GLY A 135 -7.27 4.63 6.39
N LEU A 136 -7.05 5.73 7.10
CA LEU A 136 -5.84 6.53 7.06
C LEU A 136 -5.18 6.49 8.44
N GLU A 137 -3.95 6.00 8.51
CA GLU A 137 -3.10 6.07 9.69
C GLU A 137 -1.98 7.09 9.46
N VAL A 138 -1.71 7.91 10.49
CA VAL A 138 -0.76 9.03 10.39
C VAL A 138 0.12 9.08 11.62
N MET A 139 1.42 9.04 11.37
CA MET A 139 2.48 9.13 12.36
C MET A 139 3.32 10.39 12.14
N GLY A 140 3.60 11.13 13.20
CA GLY A 140 4.26 12.44 13.08
C GLY A 140 3.34 13.51 12.46
N PRO A 141 2.11 13.67 12.98
CA PRO A 141 1.04 14.48 12.36
C PRO A 141 1.41 15.95 12.10
N LYS A 142 2.41 16.49 12.82
CA LYS A 142 2.86 17.88 12.72
C LYS A 142 3.74 18.16 11.49
N TYR A 143 4.28 17.12 10.83
CA TYR A 143 5.20 17.24 9.69
C TYR A 143 4.58 16.88 8.35
N ILE A 144 3.28 16.58 8.33
CA ILE A 144 2.59 16.01 7.16
C ILE A 144 1.38 16.86 6.83
N ASN A 145 1.20 17.15 5.55
CA ASN A 145 -0.07 17.59 5.01
C ASN A 145 -0.64 16.52 4.07
N ILE A 146 -1.84 16.04 4.41
CA ILE A 146 -2.53 14.99 3.66
C ILE A 146 -3.74 15.63 2.98
N PRO A 147 -3.78 15.71 1.65
CA PRO A 147 -4.94 16.20 0.95
C PRO A 147 -6.13 15.24 1.12
N SER A 148 -7.29 15.65 0.65
CA SER A 148 -8.51 14.85 0.77
C SER A 148 -8.43 13.56 -0.03
N ILE A 149 -8.36 12.42 0.66
CA ILE A 149 -8.42 11.08 0.08
C ILE A 149 -9.85 10.56 0.19
N ALA A 150 -10.43 10.14 -0.92
CA ALA A 150 -11.75 9.51 -0.97
C ALA A 150 -11.57 7.98 -1.07
N ASN A 151 -11.83 7.31 0.05
CA ASN A 151 -11.74 5.87 0.18
C ASN A 151 -13.07 5.20 -0.18
N ARG A 152 -13.03 4.24 -1.09
CA ARG A 152 -14.19 3.47 -1.55
C ARG A 152 -13.95 1.98 -1.27
N MET A 153 -15.02 1.23 -1.05
CA MET A 153 -14.93 -0.17 -0.60
C MET A 153 -16.04 -1.02 -1.20
N GLN A 154 -15.67 -2.21 -1.64
CA GLN A 154 -16.55 -3.34 -1.91
C GLN A 154 -16.01 -4.60 -1.24
N PHE A 155 -16.87 -5.60 -1.12
CA PHE A 155 -16.50 -6.92 -0.61
C PHE A 155 -17.02 -8.01 -1.54
N MET A 156 -16.33 -9.15 -1.55
CA MET A 156 -16.76 -10.32 -2.30
C MET A 156 -17.59 -11.25 -1.40
N THR A 157 -18.80 -11.60 -1.85
CA THR A 157 -19.68 -12.58 -1.21
C THR A 157 -19.16 -14.02 -1.40
N GLY A 158 -19.70 -14.99 -0.65
CA GLY A 158 -19.34 -16.41 -0.83
C GLY A 158 -19.64 -16.95 -2.24
N ASN A 159 -20.55 -16.31 -2.97
CA ASN A 159 -20.92 -16.65 -4.35
C ASN A 159 -20.02 -15.96 -5.40
N LYS A 160 -18.86 -15.43 -4.98
CA LYS A 160 -17.91 -14.70 -5.85
C LYS A 160 -18.48 -13.44 -6.52
N VAL A 161 -19.50 -12.82 -5.92
CA VAL A 161 -20.09 -11.55 -6.39
C VAL A 161 -19.57 -10.38 -5.56
N TRP A 162 -19.09 -9.33 -6.22
CA TRP A 162 -18.69 -8.06 -5.60
C TRP A 162 -19.90 -7.21 -5.24
N GLN A 163 -19.91 -6.64 -4.05
CA GLN A 163 -21.00 -5.82 -3.54
C GLN A 163 -20.49 -4.63 -2.72
N GLN A 164 -21.22 -3.51 -2.80
CA GLN A 164 -21.05 -2.40 -1.85
C GLN A 164 -21.62 -2.77 -0.47
N VAL A 165 -20.94 -2.30 0.57
CA VAL A 165 -21.38 -2.46 1.97
C VAL A 165 -22.64 -1.61 2.19
N ALA A 166 -23.62 -2.12 2.93
CA ALA A 166 -24.73 -1.29 3.38
C ALA A 166 -24.24 -0.30 4.45
N THR A 167 -24.58 0.99 4.36
CA THR A 167 -24.11 2.01 5.32
C THR A 167 -24.41 1.66 6.79
N PRO A 168 -25.56 1.04 7.14
CA PRO A 168 -25.83 0.58 8.52
C PRO A 168 -24.83 -0.44 9.06
N ASN A 169 -24.08 -1.13 8.19
CA ASN A 169 -23.06 -2.12 8.57
C ASN A 169 -21.65 -1.51 8.67
N VAL A 170 -21.52 -0.18 8.61
CA VAL A 170 -20.25 0.54 8.66
C VAL A 170 -20.07 1.18 10.03
N ALA A 171 -18.98 0.83 10.72
CA ALA A 171 -18.53 1.54 11.91
C ALA A 171 -17.51 2.61 11.53
N LYS A 172 -17.61 3.79 12.15
CA LYS A 172 -16.65 4.90 12.00
C LYS A 172 -15.84 5.06 13.29
N SER A 173 -14.53 5.09 13.16
CA SER A 173 -13.59 5.42 14.25
C SER A 173 -12.63 6.51 13.81
N VAL A 174 -12.45 7.54 14.63
CA VAL A 174 -11.50 8.64 14.39
C VAL A 174 -10.83 9.00 15.72
N THR A 175 -9.51 8.97 15.75
CA THR A 175 -8.72 9.13 17.00
C THR A 175 -8.46 10.58 17.39
N LEU A 176 -8.63 11.54 16.47
CA LEU A 176 -8.52 12.97 16.74
C LEU A 176 -9.85 13.68 16.43
N PRO A 177 -10.13 14.83 17.07
CA PRO A 177 -11.36 15.59 16.81
C PRO A 177 -11.44 16.09 15.36
N VAL A 178 -12.67 16.44 14.95
CA VAL A 178 -12.91 17.07 13.65
C VAL A 178 -12.33 18.48 13.63
N CYS A 179 -11.63 18.83 12.56
CA CYS A 179 -11.06 20.18 12.40
C CYS A 179 -12.16 21.26 12.43
N SER A 180 -11.98 22.27 13.28
CA SER A 180 -12.96 23.34 13.49
C SER A 180 -12.29 24.65 13.93
N THR A 181 -13.09 25.62 14.38
CA THR A 181 -12.58 26.82 15.05
C THR A 181 -11.89 26.50 16.38
N THR A 182 -12.35 25.48 17.10
CA THR A 182 -11.80 25.05 18.40
C THR A 182 -10.68 24.03 18.26
N HIS A 183 -10.80 23.09 17.31
CA HIS A 183 -9.80 22.05 17.06
C HIS A 183 -8.99 22.39 15.82
N LYS A 184 -7.79 22.93 16.01
CA LYS A 184 -6.93 23.41 14.93
C LYS A 184 -5.94 22.34 14.43
N PRO A 185 -5.54 22.41 13.15
CA PRO A 185 -4.40 21.65 12.63
C PRO A 185 -3.14 21.86 13.49
N PRO A 186 -2.26 20.84 13.67
CA PRO A 186 -2.30 19.49 13.08
C PRO A 186 -3.05 18.43 13.92
N ASN A 187 -3.70 18.84 15.02
CA ASN A 187 -4.27 17.93 16.02
C ASN A 187 -5.74 17.58 15.75
N CYS A 188 -6.13 17.54 14.48
CA CYS A 188 -7.47 17.23 14.03
C CYS A 188 -7.44 16.47 12.68
N PHE A 189 -8.56 15.87 12.32
CA PHE A 189 -8.82 15.33 10.98
C PHE A 189 -10.06 16.00 10.38
N THR A 190 -10.12 16.12 9.06
CA THR A 190 -11.38 16.37 8.37
C THR A 190 -11.87 15.04 7.82
N THR A 191 -13.12 14.69 8.14
CA THR A 191 -13.70 13.42 7.70
C THR A 191 -15.14 13.57 7.25
N LYS A 192 -15.56 12.81 6.23
CA LYS A 192 -16.94 12.78 5.74
C LYS A 192 -17.29 11.38 5.24
N LEU A 193 -18.34 10.81 5.80
CA LEU A 193 -19.01 9.63 5.25
C LEU A 193 -20.16 10.13 4.38
N THR A 194 -20.25 9.71 3.12
CA THR A 194 -21.42 10.08 2.30
C THR A 194 -22.64 9.29 2.81
N ASP A 195 -23.71 10.01 3.13
CA ASP A 195 -24.95 9.43 3.65
C ASP A 195 -25.82 8.93 2.49
N ASN A 196 -25.86 7.62 2.32
CA ASN A 196 -26.62 6.86 1.32
C ASN A 196 -27.00 5.51 1.95
N SER A 197 -27.93 4.74 1.35
CA SER A 197 -28.25 3.37 1.81
C SER A 197 -27.09 2.39 1.66
N LYS A 198 -26.16 2.69 0.74
CA LYS A 198 -24.91 1.95 0.49
C LYS A 198 -23.72 2.85 0.81
N PHE A 199 -22.66 2.24 1.36
CA PHE A 199 -21.37 2.88 1.54
C PHE A 199 -20.82 3.24 0.17
N THR A 200 -20.77 4.54 -0.13
CA THR A 200 -20.16 5.04 -1.37
C THR A 200 -18.70 5.42 -1.12
N GLN A 201 -18.45 6.28 -0.14
CA GLN A 201 -17.09 6.75 0.14
C GLN A 201 -16.92 7.26 1.57
N TRP A 202 -15.70 7.13 2.06
CA TRP A 202 -15.17 7.76 3.25
C TRP A 202 -14.05 8.73 2.86
N THR A 203 -14.33 10.03 2.99
CA THR A 203 -13.35 11.06 2.72
C THR A 203 -12.59 11.42 3.99
N VAL A 204 -11.26 11.43 3.93
CA VAL A 204 -10.38 11.80 5.04
C VAL A 204 -9.27 12.73 4.56
N SER A 205 -8.97 13.76 5.33
CA SER A 205 -7.80 14.61 5.12
C SER A 205 -7.18 15.00 6.43
N LYS A 206 -5.90 15.40 6.37
CA LYS A 206 -5.17 15.90 7.52
C LYS A 206 -4.44 17.18 7.16
N PRO A 207 -5.06 18.34 7.42
CA PRO A 207 -4.39 19.61 7.25
C PRO A 207 -3.23 19.74 8.24
N ARG A 208 -2.13 20.34 7.82
CA ARG A 208 -1.08 20.83 8.73
C ARG A 208 -1.38 22.25 9.22
N ARG A 209 -0.74 22.67 10.32
CA ARG A 209 -0.70 24.10 10.67
C ARG A 209 0.20 24.79 9.64
N GLN A 210 -0.33 25.73 8.86
CA GLN A 210 0.50 26.55 7.98
C GLN A 210 1.54 27.27 8.86
N ALA A 211 2.78 26.80 8.87
CA ALA A 211 3.90 27.64 9.24
C ALA A 211 4.00 28.73 8.17
N ALA A 212 4.19 29.99 8.58
CA ALA A 212 4.37 31.11 7.66
C ALA A 212 5.27 30.68 6.51
N ALA A 213 4.75 30.78 5.29
CA ALA A 213 5.41 30.29 4.10
C ALA A 213 6.76 31.01 3.94
N THR A 214 7.85 30.37 4.35
CA THR A 214 9.13 30.62 3.71
C THR A 214 8.98 30.00 2.34
N ALA A 215 8.97 30.85 1.30
CA ALA A 215 8.79 30.45 -0.08
C ALA A 215 9.63 29.21 -0.38
N SER A 216 8.95 28.08 -0.57
CA SER A 216 9.60 26.91 -1.14
C SER A 216 9.87 27.24 -2.62
N PRO A 217 11.02 26.83 -3.19
CA PRO A 217 11.37 27.16 -4.56
C PRO A 217 10.26 26.72 -5.52
N ALA A 218 10.18 27.48 -6.62
CA ALA A 218 9.18 27.37 -7.67
C ALA A 218 8.73 25.93 -7.95
N ALA A 219 7.41 25.81 -8.13
CA ALA A 219 6.76 24.64 -8.70
C ALA A 219 7.67 23.98 -9.72
N ALA A 220 8.03 22.71 -9.47
CA ALA A 220 8.57 21.86 -10.51
C ALA A 220 7.64 22.01 -11.71
N THR A 221 8.22 22.52 -12.80
CA THR A 221 7.56 22.74 -14.07
C THR A 221 6.70 21.52 -14.35
N ALA A 222 5.43 21.76 -14.70
CA ALA A 222 4.55 20.69 -15.13
C ALA A 222 5.33 19.80 -16.10
N ALA A 223 5.53 18.54 -15.72
CA ALA A 223 6.02 17.54 -16.65
C ALA A 223 5.17 17.69 -17.92
N PRO A 224 5.78 17.66 -19.12
CA PRO A 224 5.00 17.75 -20.34
C PRO A 224 3.88 16.73 -20.22
N THR A 225 2.66 17.16 -20.53
CA THR A 225 1.56 16.27 -20.84
C THR A 225 2.05 15.36 -21.95
N HIS A 226 2.69 14.25 -21.59
CA HIS A 226 2.99 13.19 -22.52
C HIS A 226 1.64 12.75 -23.06
N SER A 227 1.50 13.00 -24.35
CA SER A 227 0.32 12.75 -25.15
C SER A 227 -0.28 11.40 -24.76
N ARG A 228 -1.58 11.43 -24.46
CA ARG A 228 -2.45 10.29 -24.12
C ARG A 228 -2.40 9.13 -25.14
N ASP A 229 -1.79 9.34 -26.30
CA ASP A 229 -1.85 8.42 -27.43
C ASP A 229 -0.67 7.44 -27.53
N ALA A 230 0.46 7.66 -26.86
CA ALA A 230 1.65 6.81 -27.10
C ALA A 230 1.65 5.48 -26.30
N ALA A 231 1.09 5.45 -25.09
CA ALA A 231 1.07 4.25 -24.26
C ALA A 231 -0.11 3.31 -24.54
N ALA A 232 -1.19 3.83 -25.14
CA ALA A 232 -2.38 3.05 -25.49
C ALA A 232 -2.33 2.47 -26.92
N ALA A 233 -1.47 3.00 -27.81
CA ALA A 233 -1.44 2.64 -29.23
C ALA A 233 -0.89 1.22 -29.55
N GLY A 234 -0.55 0.41 -28.55
CA GLY A 234 0.03 -0.93 -28.75
C GLY A 234 -0.67 -2.07 -28.01
N LEU A 235 -1.71 -1.80 -27.22
CA LEU A 235 -2.41 -2.85 -26.47
C LEU A 235 -3.55 -3.44 -27.30
N SER A 236 -3.66 -4.77 -27.33
CA SER A 236 -4.84 -5.44 -27.87
C SER A 236 -6.09 -4.88 -27.19
N ALA A 237 -7.13 -4.53 -27.97
CA ALA A 237 -8.39 -3.99 -27.45
C ALA A 237 -8.97 -4.88 -26.34
N THR A 238 -8.73 -6.20 -26.44
CA THR A 238 -9.03 -7.18 -25.40
C THR A 238 -7.75 -7.92 -24.97
N PHE A 239 -7.51 -8.05 -23.67
CA PHE A 239 -6.38 -8.77 -23.10
C PHE A 239 -6.86 -9.70 -21.97
N ASN A 240 -6.55 -11.00 -22.06
CA ASN A 240 -7.09 -12.03 -21.15
C ASN A 240 -8.62 -11.96 -20.94
N GLY A 241 -9.36 -11.61 -22.01
CA GLY A 241 -10.81 -11.44 -21.98
C GLY A 241 -11.30 -10.07 -21.52
N VAL A 242 -10.40 -9.19 -21.06
CA VAL A 242 -10.74 -7.86 -20.54
C VAL A 242 -10.62 -6.80 -21.63
N ASP A 243 -11.69 -6.05 -21.87
CA ASP A 243 -11.65 -4.84 -22.70
C ASP A 243 -10.78 -3.76 -22.03
N GLN A 244 -9.61 -3.50 -22.60
CA GLN A 244 -8.62 -2.59 -22.02
C GLN A 244 -9.04 -1.12 -22.16
N GLN A 245 -9.76 -0.76 -23.23
CA GLN A 245 -10.22 0.61 -23.41
C GLN A 245 -11.36 0.93 -22.43
N ALA A 246 -12.31 0.00 -22.28
CA ALA A 246 -13.36 0.11 -21.28
C ALA A 246 -12.77 0.14 -19.85
N LEU A 247 -11.73 -0.65 -19.57
CA LEU A 247 -11.04 -0.63 -18.28
C LEU A 247 -10.42 0.73 -17.96
N GLN A 248 -9.65 1.31 -18.89
CA GLN A 248 -9.03 2.62 -18.67
C GLN A 248 -10.09 3.72 -18.50
N ALA A 249 -11.11 3.73 -19.36
CA ALA A 249 -12.22 4.67 -19.25
C ALA A 249 -12.95 4.54 -17.91
N CYS A 250 -13.14 3.30 -17.44
CA CYS A 250 -13.79 3.06 -16.16
C CYS A 250 -12.93 3.52 -14.97
N LEU A 251 -11.64 3.21 -14.94
CA LEU A 251 -10.72 3.64 -13.88
C LEU A 251 -10.65 5.18 -13.73
N GLU A 252 -10.78 5.90 -14.84
CA GLU A 252 -10.81 7.37 -14.85
C GLU A 252 -12.14 7.95 -14.32
N ASN A 253 -13.28 7.35 -14.69
CA ASN A 253 -14.60 7.96 -14.50
C ASN A 253 -15.41 7.36 -13.36
N ASP A 254 -15.44 6.03 -13.22
CA ASP A 254 -16.25 5.33 -12.23
C ASP A 254 -15.55 4.02 -11.78
N PRO A 255 -14.46 4.13 -11.01
CA PRO A 255 -13.62 2.97 -10.70
C PRO A 255 -14.31 1.94 -9.80
N ASP A 256 -15.44 2.29 -9.17
CA ASP A 256 -16.22 1.36 -8.35
C ASP A 256 -17.01 0.39 -9.23
N SER A 257 -17.48 0.85 -10.39
CA SER A 257 -18.31 0.02 -11.25
C SER A 257 -17.51 -0.92 -12.14
N CYS A 258 -16.18 -0.81 -12.21
CA CYS A 258 -15.39 -1.53 -13.23
C CYS A 258 -15.56 -3.04 -13.21
N LEU A 259 -15.65 -3.64 -12.01
CA LEU A 259 -15.88 -5.09 -11.90
C LEU A 259 -17.24 -5.54 -12.45
N ALA A 260 -18.22 -4.63 -12.52
CA ALA A 260 -19.54 -4.88 -13.07
C ALA A 260 -19.70 -4.39 -14.52
N SER A 261 -19.01 -3.31 -14.90
CA SER A 261 -19.21 -2.62 -16.17
C SER A 261 -18.19 -2.96 -17.25
N VAL A 262 -16.98 -3.39 -16.88
CA VAL A 262 -15.92 -3.73 -17.85
C VAL A 262 -16.07 -5.21 -18.24
N PRO A 263 -16.34 -5.50 -19.53
CA PRO A 263 -16.46 -6.88 -20.01
C PRO A 263 -15.21 -7.71 -19.68
N GLY A 264 -15.42 -8.91 -19.13
CA GLY A 264 -14.38 -9.89 -18.79
C GLY A 264 -13.51 -9.57 -17.56
N LEU A 265 -13.62 -8.38 -16.97
CA LEU A 265 -12.76 -8.00 -15.83
C LEU A 265 -13.01 -8.87 -14.59
N SER A 266 -14.27 -9.11 -14.25
CA SER A 266 -14.63 -9.93 -13.08
C SER A 266 -14.11 -11.37 -13.20
N GLU A 267 -14.27 -11.98 -14.37
CA GLU A 267 -13.76 -13.33 -14.65
C GLU A 267 -12.23 -13.37 -14.62
N CYS A 268 -11.57 -12.38 -15.22
CA CYS A 268 -10.12 -12.27 -15.19
C CYS A 268 -9.58 -12.16 -13.74
N VAL A 269 -10.22 -11.34 -12.90
CA VAL A 269 -9.86 -11.16 -11.49
C VAL A 269 -10.07 -12.44 -10.69
N VAL A 270 -11.21 -13.13 -10.89
CA VAL A 270 -11.52 -14.39 -10.19
C VAL A 270 -10.57 -15.51 -10.60
N THR A 271 -10.10 -15.52 -11.84
CA THR A 271 -9.11 -16.47 -12.35
C THR A 271 -7.67 -16.01 -12.14
N VAL A 272 -7.49 -14.85 -11.50
CA VAL A 272 -6.20 -14.28 -11.06
C VAL A 272 -5.18 -14.19 -12.21
N ARG A 273 -5.66 -13.78 -13.39
CA ARG A 273 -4.81 -13.52 -14.57
C ARG A 273 -4.27 -12.08 -14.54
N VAL A 274 -3.50 -11.70 -15.56
CA VAL A 274 -3.15 -10.30 -15.79
C VAL A 274 -4.33 -9.63 -16.49
N CYS A 275 -5.01 -8.72 -15.81
CA CYS A 275 -6.28 -8.13 -16.25
C CYS A 275 -6.12 -6.70 -16.77
N ASN A 276 -5.10 -5.99 -16.29
CA ASN A 276 -4.79 -4.64 -16.71
C ASN A 276 -3.43 -4.65 -17.41
N ALA A 277 -3.45 -4.69 -18.74
CA ALA A 277 -2.24 -4.74 -19.55
C ALA A 277 -1.43 -3.44 -19.46
N ALA A 278 -2.09 -2.29 -19.30
CA ALA A 278 -1.42 -1.01 -19.11
C ALA A 278 -0.65 -0.91 -17.78
N ALA A 279 -1.04 -1.72 -16.79
CA ALA A 279 -0.35 -1.87 -15.51
C ALA A 279 0.80 -2.87 -15.54
N VAL A 280 1.03 -3.57 -16.66
CA VAL A 280 2.23 -4.40 -16.85
C VAL A 280 3.37 -3.46 -17.22
N PRO A 281 4.50 -3.48 -16.49
CA PRO A 281 5.66 -2.69 -16.88
C PRO A 281 6.11 -3.09 -18.29
N SER A 282 5.94 -2.19 -19.26
CA SER A 282 6.71 -2.25 -20.50
C SER A 282 8.16 -2.00 -20.09
N GLY A 283 9.04 -2.99 -20.23
CA GLY A 283 10.42 -3.03 -19.69
C GLY A 283 11.40 -1.97 -20.19
N GLY A 284 10.98 -0.71 -20.29
CA GLY A 284 11.84 0.44 -20.45
C GLY A 284 12.55 0.78 -19.13
N PRO A 285 13.73 1.41 -19.21
CA PRO A 285 14.44 1.87 -18.02
C PRO A 285 13.49 2.79 -17.24
N SER A 286 13.20 2.41 -15.99
CA SER A 286 12.50 3.29 -15.06
C SER A 286 13.29 4.59 -14.97
N GLU A 287 12.72 5.71 -15.43
CA GLU A 287 13.19 7.04 -15.06
C GLU A 287 12.89 7.25 -13.58
N GLU A 288 13.59 6.52 -12.73
CA GLU A 288 13.91 6.96 -11.38
C GLU A 288 14.94 8.07 -11.54
N ALA A 289 14.57 9.27 -11.09
CA ALA A 289 15.46 10.43 -11.08
C ALA A 289 16.81 10.03 -10.45
N ALA A 290 17.91 10.49 -11.06
CA ALA A 290 19.28 10.23 -10.64
C ALA A 290 19.42 10.28 -9.10
N ALA A 291 19.91 9.17 -8.55
CA ALA A 291 19.89 8.84 -7.13
C ALA A 291 20.66 9.82 -6.26
N ALA A 292 20.12 10.10 -5.07
CA ALA A 292 20.97 10.26 -3.90
C ALA A 292 21.34 8.85 -3.44
N ASP A 293 22.62 8.46 -3.53
CA ASP A 293 23.07 7.19 -2.96
C ASP A 293 22.79 7.21 -1.45
N ILE A 294 21.85 6.35 -1.00
CA ILE A 294 21.45 6.29 0.40
C ILE A 294 22.55 5.61 1.21
N SER A 295 23.00 6.28 2.27
CA SER A 295 24.10 5.77 3.09
C SER A 295 23.66 4.60 3.98
N ALA A 296 24.62 3.74 4.37
CA ALA A 296 24.38 2.68 5.34
C ALA A 296 23.83 3.21 6.69
N SER A 297 24.26 4.41 7.10
CA SER A 297 23.76 5.10 8.29
C SER A 297 22.30 5.49 8.16
N ASP A 298 21.86 5.97 6.99
CA ASP A 298 20.47 6.34 6.75
C ASP A 298 19.57 5.11 6.79
N ILE A 299 19.99 4.03 6.13
CA ILE A 299 19.28 2.74 6.15
C ILE A 299 19.20 2.18 7.58
N ARG A 300 20.30 2.23 8.34
CA ARG A 300 20.31 1.80 9.74
C ARG A 300 19.32 2.59 10.59
N ALA A 301 19.35 3.91 10.50
CA ALA A 301 18.45 4.78 11.26
C ALA A 301 16.98 4.55 10.88
N ARG A 302 16.69 4.39 9.58
CA ARG A 302 15.36 4.07 9.08
C ARG A 302 14.85 2.73 9.59
N ALA A 303 15.66 1.67 9.50
CA ALA A 303 15.29 0.34 9.98
C ALA A 303 15.10 0.33 11.51
N ALA A 304 15.98 0.99 12.26
CA ALA A 304 15.86 1.15 13.71
C ALA A 304 14.52 1.78 14.10
N ALA A 305 14.15 2.88 13.43
CA ALA A 305 12.90 3.59 13.68
C ALA A 305 11.65 2.81 13.24
N ALA A 306 11.71 2.10 12.12
CA ALA A 306 10.61 1.30 11.59
C ALA A 306 10.30 0.07 12.46
N PHE A 307 11.35 -0.63 12.90
CA PHE A 307 11.24 -1.88 13.68
C PHE A 307 11.38 -1.67 15.19
N GLY A 308 11.56 -0.44 15.67
CA GLY A 308 11.69 -0.15 17.11
C GLY A 308 12.81 -0.94 17.78
N VAL A 309 13.98 -0.99 17.13
CA VAL A 309 15.20 -1.68 17.61
C VAL A 309 16.36 -0.66 17.67
N PRO A 310 17.24 -0.72 18.69
CA PRO A 310 18.42 0.14 18.75
C PRO A 310 19.32 0.02 17.51
N SER A 311 19.85 1.14 17.02
CA SER A 311 20.67 1.18 15.79
C SER A 311 21.91 0.30 15.85
N ASP A 312 22.53 0.18 17.01
CA ASP A 312 23.72 -0.65 17.28
C ASP A 312 23.42 -2.16 17.26
N ALA A 313 22.17 -2.56 17.45
CA ALA A 313 21.70 -3.94 17.32
C ALA A 313 21.37 -4.36 15.88
N LEU A 314 21.67 -3.51 14.89
CA LEU A 314 21.37 -3.75 13.48
C LEU A 314 22.62 -4.07 12.67
N ALA A 315 22.63 -5.24 12.04
CA ALA A 315 23.61 -5.57 11.01
C ALA A 315 23.11 -5.07 9.65
N VAL A 316 23.92 -4.25 8.98
CA VAL A 316 23.61 -3.68 7.66
C VAL A 316 24.61 -4.22 6.65
N LYS A 317 24.13 -4.97 5.66
CA LYS A 317 24.92 -5.48 4.53
C LYS A 317 24.77 -4.55 3.33
N PRO A 318 25.88 -4.25 2.62
CA PRO A 318 25.86 -3.37 1.46
C PRO A 318 24.99 -3.92 0.33
N PRO A 319 24.56 -3.06 -0.60
CA PRO A 319 23.79 -3.47 -1.76
C PRO A 319 24.56 -4.52 -2.55
N THR A 320 23.96 -5.68 -2.74
CA THR A 320 24.44 -6.69 -3.68
C THR A 320 23.60 -6.58 -4.95
N SER A 321 24.24 -6.57 -6.11
CA SER A 321 23.54 -6.82 -7.37
C SER A 321 22.84 -8.17 -7.26
N PRO A 322 21.59 -8.32 -7.73
CA PRO A 322 20.78 -9.48 -7.41
C PRO A 322 21.44 -10.76 -7.93
N SER A 323 22.01 -11.56 -7.03
CA SER A 323 22.11 -13.00 -7.22
C SER A 323 20.69 -13.54 -7.03
N ALA A 324 20.13 -14.12 -8.09
CA ALA A 324 18.76 -14.61 -8.17
C ALA A 324 18.33 -15.40 -6.91
N LEU A 325 17.59 -14.76 -6.01
CA LEU A 325 16.67 -15.46 -5.12
C LEU A 325 15.60 -16.06 -6.02
N LYS A 326 15.44 -17.39 -5.96
CA LYS A 326 14.61 -18.19 -6.87
C LYS A 326 13.25 -17.53 -7.10
N ALA A 327 13.02 -17.16 -8.35
CA ALA A 327 11.75 -16.66 -8.85
C ALA A 327 10.62 -17.61 -8.43
N HIS A 328 9.59 -17.07 -7.78
CA HIS A 328 8.32 -17.77 -7.66
C HIS A 328 7.66 -17.83 -9.05
N PRO A 329 7.19 -18.99 -9.54
CA PRO A 329 6.70 -19.13 -10.92
C PRO A 329 5.39 -18.40 -11.25
N HIS A 330 4.80 -17.63 -10.33
CA HIS A 330 3.46 -17.04 -10.49
C HIS A 330 3.32 -15.59 -9.99
N ALA A 331 4.42 -14.88 -9.75
CA ALA A 331 4.37 -13.43 -9.56
C ALA A 331 4.71 -12.76 -10.91
N ALA A 332 3.81 -11.93 -11.44
CA ALA A 332 4.14 -11.09 -12.58
C ALA A 332 5.37 -10.24 -12.24
N ASP A 333 6.47 -10.51 -12.94
CA ASP A 333 7.78 -9.85 -12.92
C ASP A 333 8.12 -8.99 -11.68
N SER A 334 8.67 -9.64 -10.65
CA SER A 334 9.39 -8.97 -9.56
C SER A 334 10.89 -8.76 -9.88
N SER A 335 11.28 -8.85 -11.15
CA SER A 335 12.66 -8.75 -11.63
C SER A 335 13.15 -7.31 -11.84
N SER A 336 12.72 -6.33 -11.02
CA SER A 336 13.45 -5.05 -10.98
C SER A 336 14.78 -5.29 -10.28
N GLY A 337 15.85 -5.35 -11.07
CA GLY A 337 17.21 -5.68 -10.68
C GLY A 337 17.91 -4.62 -9.83
N ASP A 338 17.18 -3.97 -8.93
CA ASP A 338 17.68 -2.85 -8.15
C ASP A 338 18.59 -3.35 -7.04
N ALA A 339 19.77 -2.76 -6.93
CA ALA A 339 20.66 -3.01 -5.80
C ALA A 339 19.94 -2.69 -4.49
N ALA A 340 20.05 -3.58 -3.49
CA ALA A 340 19.29 -3.46 -2.24
C ALA A 340 20.15 -3.68 -1.01
N TRP A 341 20.09 -2.76 -0.06
CA TRP A 341 20.61 -2.93 1.30
C TRP A 341 19.84 -4.03 2.02
N THR A 342 20.54 -4.87 2.78
CA THR A 342 19.90 -5.85 3.67
C THR A 342 20.19 -5.50 5.11
N VAL A 343 19.16 -5.36 5.92
CA VAL A 343 19.24 -5.09 7.36
C VAL A 343 18.68 -6.27 8.12
N THR A 344 19.41 -6.76 9.11
CA THR A 344 18.99 -7.87 9.97
C THR A 344 19.19 -7.52 11.44
N SER A 345 18.29 -8.01 12.28
CA SER A 345 18.48 -8.01 13.74
C SER A 345 17.86 -9.27 14.34
N THR A 346 18.46 -9.75 15.43
CA THR A 346 17.90 -10.80 16.29
C THR A 346 17.16 -10.22 17.50
N SER A 347 17.17 -8.89 17.65
CA SER A 347 16.50 -8.22 18.76
C SER A 347 14.98 -8.34 18.64
N SER A 348 14.32 -8.39 19.79
CA SER A 348 12.87 -8.30 19.87
C SER A 348 12.37 -7.02 19.16
N THR A 349 11.33 -7.13 18.34
CA THR A 349 10.77 -6.04 17.52
C THR A 349 9.23 -6.07 17.58
N PRO A 350 8.50 -4.94 17.49
CA PRO A 350 7.05 -4.97 17.31
C PRO A 350 6.65 -5.31 15.86
N GLY A 351 7.62 -5.46 14.96
CA GLY A 351 7.37 -5.48 13.52
C GLY A 351 7.00 -4.09 12.99
N LEU A 352 6.35 -4.06 11.81
CA LEU A 352 5.92 -2.81 11.17
C LEU A 352 4.52 -2.35 11.60
N GLN A 353 3.71 -3.26 12.14
CA GLN A 353 2.43 -2.88 12.74
C GLN A 353 2.68 -2.54 14.21
N ARG A 354 2.33 -1.33 14.64
CA ARG A 354 2.49 -0.91 16.04
C ARG A 354 1.42 -1.56 16.91
N THR A 355 1.70 -2.80 17.31
CA THR A 355 0.89 -3.58 18.24
C THR A 355 1.66 -3.81 19.54
N ASP A 356 0.98 -4.28 20.58
CA ASP A 356 1.65 -4.69 21.83
C ASP A 356 2.44 -6.00 21.69
N ARG A 357 2.35 -6.66 20.53
CA ARG A 357 3.07 -7.91 20.26
C ARG A 357 4.52 -7.62 19.92
N ARG A 358 5.37 -8.59 20.26
CA ARG A 358 6.80 -8.57 20.03
C ARG A 358 7.20 -9.88 19.37
N PHE A 359 8.13 -9.81 18.44
CA PHE A 359 8.61 -10.92 17.63
C PHE A 359 10.12 -10.98 17.67
N ASP A 360 10.67 -12.16 17.45
CA ASP A 360 12.10 -12.40 17.49
C ASP A 360 12.73 -12.05 16.14
N GLY A 361 13.44 -10.93 16.13
CA GLY A 361 14.22 -10.48 14.99
C GLY A 361 13.41 -10.06 13.75
N PHE A 362 14.14 -9.53 12.78
CA PHE A 362 13.63 -9.17 11.47
C PHE A 362 14.73 -9.20 10.41
N THR A 363 14.29 -9.34 9.16
CA THR A 363 15.11 -9.04 7.98
C THR A 363 14.34 -8.06 7.11
N ALA A 364 15.01 -7.01 6.63
CA ALA A 364 14.44 -6.00 5.77
C ALA A 364 15.38 -5.67 4.61
N ARG A 365 14.81 -5.45 3.42
CA ARG A 365 15.51 -5.03 2.21
C ARG A 365 15.07 -3.64 1.82
N TYR A 366 16.02 -2.76 1.56
CA TYR A 366 15.78 -1.38 1.15
C TYR A 366 16.45 -1.08 -0.19
N SER A 367 15.79 -0.32 -1.06
CA SER A 367 16.40 0.15 -2.32
C SER A 367 17.66 0.96 -2.02
N ALA A 368 18.75 0.68 -2.74
CA ALA A 368 19.98 1.44 -2.64
C ALA A 368 19.83 2.89 -3.13
N HIS A 369 18.93 3.11 -4.09
CA HIS A 369 18.74 4.40 -4.74
C HIS A 369 17.75 5.30 -4.00
N THR A 370 16.67 4.73 -3.47
CA THR A 370 15.57 5.51 -2.88
C THR A 370 15.43 5.32 -1.37
N GLY A 371 16.04 4.28 -0.81
CA GLY A 371 15.85 3.90 0.59
C GLY A 371 14.44 3.37 0.89
N ALA A 372 13.63 3.09 -0.14
CA ALA A 372 12.31 2.49 -0.02
C ALA A 372 12.41 1.07 0.53
N LEU A 373 11.56 0.75 1.51
CA LEU A 373 11.40 -0.62 1.97
C LEU A 373 10.84 -1.45 0.81
N LEU A 374 11.61 -2.44 0.36
CA LEU A 374 11.25 -3.34 -0.73
C LEU A 374 10.55 -4.59 -0.19
N GLU A 375 11.08 -5.13 0.89
CA GLU A 375 10.59 -6.34 1.53
C GLU A 375 11.01 -6.34 2.98
N ALA A 376 10.19 -6.89 3.87
CA ALA A 376 10.66 -7.30 5.18
C ALA A 376 9.86 -8.49 5.71
N CYS A 377 10.49 -9.21 6.64
CA CYS A 377 9.88 -10.24 7.45
C CYS A 377 10.28 -10.03 8.91
N TRP A 378 9.47 -10.52 9.84
CA TRP A 378 9.79 -10.58 11.27
C TRP A 378 9.11 -11.79 11.91
N GLY A 379 9.73 -12.34 12.96
CA GLY A 379 9.32 -13.60 13.58
C GLY A 379 9.35 -14.77 12.58
N ASP A 380 8.42 -15.72 12.74
CA ASP A 380 8.39 -16.98 11.97
C ASP A 380 8.11 -16.80 10.46
N LEU A 381 7.78 -15.58 10.02
CA LEU A 381 7.57 -15.29 8.60
C LEU A 381 8.89 -14.98 7.88
N CYS A 382 10.02 -14.92 8.58
CA CYS A 382 11.33 -14.88 7.93
C CYS A 382 11.76 -16.22 7.32
N ASP A 383 11.31 -17.34 7.89
CA ASP A 383 11.65 -18.68 7.40
C ASP A 383 10.80 -19.13 6.20
N ALA A 384 9.81 -18.32 5.79
CA ALA A 384 8.93 -18.59 4.66
C ALA A 384 9.49 -18.05 3.32
N SER A 385 10.81 -17.86 3.24
CA SER A 385 11.49 -17.24 2.09
C SER A 385 11.99 -18.24 1.05
#